data_AF-A0A1B9AL43-F1
#
_entry.id   AF-A0A1B9AL43-F1
#
_cell.length_a   1.000
_cell.length_b   1.000
_cell.length_c   1.000
_cell.angle_alpha   90.00
_cell.angle_beta   90.00
_cell.angle_gamma   90.00
#
_symmetry.space_group_name_H-M   'P 1'
#
loop_
_entity.id
_entity.type
_entity.pdbx_description
1 polymer ?
#
loop_
_entity_poly.entity_id
_entity_poly.type
_entity_poly.pdbx_seq_one_letter_code
_entity_poly.pdbx_strand_id
1 'polypeptide(L)' 'MIKATGLKDRKVKQGNFQVIKSNKQPATLLELGFLTNAAEEKTISQTNYHKKAAQAIYNGLNVYFKQK' A
#
# COMPACT_ATOMS: atom_id res chain seq x y z
N MET A 1 6.53 3.61 1.72
CA MET A 1 5.26 3.90 1.03
C MET A 1 4.67 5.23 1.46
N ILE A 2 4.27 5.43 2.72
CA ILE A 2 3.71 6.70 3.23
C ILE A 2 4.51 7.95 2.83
N LYS A 3 5.83 7.97 3.13
CA LYS A 3 6.69 9.11 2.75
C LYS A 3 6.73 9.38 1.24
N ALA A 4 6.53 8.33 0.43
CA ALA A 4 6.56 8.44 -1.03
C ALA A 4 5.22 8.94 -1.59
N THR A 5 4.09 8.54 -0.98
CA THR A 5 2.75 8.90 -1.45
C THR A 5 2.24 10.21 -0.87
N GLY A 6 2.75 10.63 0.29
CA GLY A 6 2.34 11.88 0.96
C GLY A 6 0.96 11.83 1.63
N LEU A 7 0.23 10.71 1.50
CA LEU A 7 -1.04 10.51 2.20
C LEU A 7 -0.82 10.25 3.69
N LYS A 8 -1.86 10.51 4.49
CA LYS A 8 -1.85 10.30 5.93
C LYS A 8 -1.51 8.84 6.28
N ASP A 9 -0.59 8.65 7.23
CA ASP A 9 -0.29 7.32 7.76
C ASP A 9 -1.47 6.80 8.60
N ARG A 10 -2.14 5.75 8.11
CA ARG A 10 -3.27 5.10 8.79
C ARG A 10 -2.88 3.85 9.57
N LYS A 11 -1.58 3.56 9.65
CA LYS A 11 -0.96 2.44 10.35
C LYS A 11 -1.39 1.07 9.80
N VAL A 12 -0.68 0.04 10.26
CA VAL A 12 -1.01 -1.36 9.97
C VAL A 12 -2.22 -1.78 10.81
N LYS A 13 -3.12 -2.55 10.21
CA LYS A 13 -4.31 -3.09 10.87
C LYS A 13 -4.46 -4.57 10.55
N GLN A 14 -4.99 -5.31 11.51
CA GLN A 14 -5.45 -6.68 11.29
C GLN A 14 -6.87 -6.63 10.72
N GLY A 15 -7.17 -7.54 9.79
CA GLY A 15 -8.48 -7.63 9.15
C GLY A 15 -8.74 -9.04 8.63
N ASN A 16 -10.01 -9.46 8.64
CA ASN A 16 -10.42 -10.79 8.20
C ASN A 16 -10.67 -10.82 6.68
N PHE A 17 -9.63 -10.51 5.90
CA PHE A 17 -9.71 -10.48 4.44
C PHE A 17 -9.41 -11.86 3.87
N GLN A 18 -10.32 -12.40 3.04
CA GLN A 18 -10.21 -13.74 2.48
C GLN A 18 -8.88 -14.00 1.76
N VAL A 19 -8.39 -13.01 1.01
CA VAL A 19 -7.13 -13.06 0.25
C VAL A 19 -5.88 -13.16 1.13
N ILE A 20 -5.96 -12.68 2.38
CA ILE A 20 -4.88 -12.80 3.36
C ILE A 20 -5.06 -14.12 4.14
N LYS A 21 -6.27 -14.34 4.68
CA LYS A 21 -6.58 -15.48 5.55
C LYS A 21 -6.35 -16.83 4.89
N SER A 22 -6.68 -16.96 3.61
CA SER A 22 -6.58 -18.23 2.89
C SER A 22 -5.22 -18.44 2.22
N ASN A 23 -4.27 -17.49 2.37
CA ASN A 23 -2.95 -17.60 1.79
C ASN A 23 -2.01 -18.37 2.72
N LYS A 24 -1.37 -19.42 2.19
CA LYS A 24 -0.40 -20.24 2.94
C LYS A 24 0.97 -19.58 3.06
N GLN A 25 1.22 -18.51 2.31
CA GLN A 25 2.44 -17.70 2.37
C GLN A 25 2.16 -16.37 3.09
N PRO A 26 3.18 -15.69 3.64
CA PRO A 26 3.03 -14.35 4.19
C PRO A 26 2.37 -13.40 3.19
N ALA A 27 1.28 -12.75 3.60
CA ALA A 27 0.45 -11.91 2.73
C ALA A 27 0.05 -10.61 3.45
N THR A 28 -0.17 -9.55 2.66
CA THR A 28 -0.68 -8.25 3.12
C THR A 28 -1.57 -7.63 2.06
N LEU A 29 -2.54 -6.80 2.48
CA LEU A 29 -3.39 -5.99 1.60
C LEU A 29 -3.05 -4.52 1.82
N LEU A 30 -2.87 -3.79 0.72
CA LEU A 30 -2.51 -2.38 0.75
C LEU A 30 -3.68 -1.52 0.27
N GLU A 31 -4.22 -0.71 1.17
CA GLU A 31 -5.17 0.34 0.83
C GLU A 31 -4.39 1.62 0.43
N LEU A 32 -4.46 2.01 -0.85
CA LEU A 32 -3.64 3.08 -1.42
C LEU A 32 -4.29 4.48 -1.34
N GLY A 33 -5.43 4.62 -0.67
CA GLY A 33 -6.16 5.89 -0.51
C GLY A 33 -7.66 5.70 -0.60
N PHE A 34 -8.42 6.75 -0.29
CA PHE A 34 -9.88 6.74 -0.32
C PHE A 34 -10.40 7.42 -1.58
N LEU A 35 -11.05 6.65 -2.46
CA LEU A 35 -11.81 7.21 -3.59
C LEU A 35 -13.01 8.06 -3.13
N THR A 36 -13.54 7.77 -1.94
CA THR A 36 -14.67 8.52 -1.35
C THR A 36 -14.24 9.85 -0.72
N ASN A 37 -12.94 10.14 -0.65
CA ASN A 37 -12.42 11.43 -0.20
C ASN A 37 -11.90 12.21 -1.42
N ALA A 38 -12.59 13.28 -1.81
CA ALA A 38 -12.25 14.05 -3.02
C ALA A 38 -10.79 14.55 -3.08
N ALA A 39 -10.18 14.87 -1.93
CA ALA A 39 -8.79 15.32 -1.88
C ALA A 39 -7.80 14.16 -2.12
N GLU A 40 -8.08 12.99 -1.55
CA GLU A 40 -7.29 11.79 -1.81
C GLU A 40 -7.53 11.27 -3.23
N GLU A 41 -8.78 11.25 -3.72
CA GLU A 41 -9.14 10.86 -5.09
C GLU A 41 -8.34 11.65 -6.15
N LYS A 42 -8.29 12.98 -6.02
CA LYS A 42 -7.49 13.85 -6.89
C LYS A 42 -6.00 13.50 -6.87
N THR A 43 -5.50 12.99 -5.75
CA THR A 43 -4.10 12.58 -5.59
C THR A 43 -3.87 11.21 -6.21
N ILE A 44 -4.70 10.22 -5.88
CA ILE A 44 -4.54 8.83 -6.33
C ILE A 44 -4.79 8.67 -7.83
N SER A 45 -5.63 9.52 -8.45
CA SER A 45 -5.84 9.53 -9.90
C SER A 45 -4.60 9.95 -10.72
N GLN A 46 -3.54 10.46 -10.09
CA GLN A 46 -2.36 10.94 -10.79
C GLN A 46 -1.40 9.80 -11.15
N THR A 47 -0.92 9.76 -12.41
CA THR A 47 0.08 8.79 -12.85
C THR A 47 1.37 8.83 -12.01
N ASN A 48 1.80 10.01 -11.54
CA ASN A 48 2.96 10.14 -10.66
C ASN A 48 2.75 9.47 -9.31
N TYR A 49 1.53 9.53 -8.77
CA TYR A 49 1.17 8.84 -7.53
C TYR A 49 1.35 7.33 -7.67
N HIS A 50 0.82 6.75 -8.75
CA HIS A 50 0.97 5.32 -9.04
C HIS A 50 2.44 4.89 -9.14
N LYS A 51 3.29 5.68 -9.83
CA LYS A 51 4.73 5.40 -9.94
C LYS A 51 5.42 5.41 -8.57
N LYS A 52 5.13 6.41 -7.73
CA LYS A 52 5.69 6.52 -6.38
C LYS A 52 5.23 5.39 -5.46
N ALA A 53 3.93 5.03 -5.54
CA ALA A 53 3.38 3.91 -4.78
C ALA A 53 4.02 2.58 -5.19
N ALA A 54 4.08 2.29 -6.49
CA ALA A 54 4.70 1.07 -7.03
C ALA A 54 6.18 0.94 -6.63
N GLN A 55 6.97 2.01 -6.78
CA GLN A 55 8.38 2.00 -6.36
C GLN A 55 8.53 1.73 -4.86
N ALA A 56 7.67 2.33 -4.04
CA ALA A 56 7.74 2.15 -2.60
C ALA A 56 7.31 0.74 -2.16
N ILE A 57 6.36 0.10 -2.86
CA ILE A 57 5.98 -1.30 -2.66
C ILE A 57 7.14 -2.21 -3.03
N TYR A 58 7.74 -2.01 -4.20
CA TYR A 58 8.91 -2.76 -4.65
C TYR A 58 10.07 -2.67 -3.64
N ASN A 59 10.38 -1.46 -3.16
CA ASN A 59 11.44 -1.28 -2.16
C ASN A 59 11.13 -2.04 -0.87
N GLY A 60 9.86 -2.04 -0.42
CA GLY A 60 9.43 -2.79 0.77
C GLY A 60 9.57 -4.31 0.60
N LEU A 61 9.18 -4.83 -0.57
CA LEU A 61 9.37 -6.25 -0.90
C LEU A 61 10.86 -6.63 -0.96
N ASN A 62 11.69 -5.80 -1.60
CA ASN A 62 13.13 -6.02 -1.68
C ASN A 62 13.78 -6.09 -0.28
N VAL A 63 13.35 -5.22 0.64
CA VAL A 63 13.81 -5.28 2.05
C VAL A 63 13.36 -6.58 2.72
N TYR A 64 12.08 -6.95 2.58
CA TYR A 64 11.53 -8.17 3.18
C TYR A 64 12.26 -9.44 2.72
N PHE A 65 12.50 -9.58 1.41
CA PHE A 65 13.15 -10.76 0.85
C PHE A 65 14.67 -10.79 1.05
N LYS A 66 15.33 -9.65 1.27
CA LYS A 66 16.75 -9.60 1.63
C LYS A 66 17.04 -9.93 3.11
N GLN A 67 16.04 -9.74 3.98
CA GLN A 67 16.14 -10.05 5.41
C GLN A 67 15.72 -11.49 5.72
N LYS A 68 15.25 -12.22 4.70
CA LYS A 68 14.98 -13.66 4.73
C LYS A 68 16.20 -14.42 4.24
#